data_AF-A0A0Q5L321-F1
#
_entry.id   AF-A0A0Q5L321-F1
#
_cell.length_a   1.000
_cell.length_b   1.000
_cell.length_c   1.000
_cell.angle_alpha   90.00
_cell.angle_beta   90.00
_cell.angle_gamma   90.00
#
_symmetry.space_group_name_H-M   'P 1'
#
loop_
_entity.id
_entity.type
_entity.pdbx_description
1 polymer ?
#
loop_
_entity_poly.entity_id
_entity_poly.type
_entity_poly.pdbx_seq_one_letter_code
_entity_poly.pdbx_strand_id
1 'polypeptide(L)'
;MPDPEDRAATTSLGDLLGSVTSDISTLFRQEVDLAKAELTESAKKAGKGAGMFGGAGLTGLFALLFLSLAAMWGLGELIGLGWSSLIIAVVYAVVALVLFTRGRKEVKDITGAPKTADSLKKIPETVKPGGH
;
A
#
# COMPACT_ATOMS: atom_id res chain seq x y z
N MET A 1 -9.10 -63.97 1.81
CA MET A 1 -9.07 -62.50 1.62
C MET A 1 -10.52 -62.08 1.41
N PRO A 2 -11.08 -61.15 2.19
CA PRO A 2 -12.47 -60.75 2.01
C PRO A 2 -12.64 -59.98 0.69
N ASP A 3 -13.71 -60.32 -0.04
CA ASP A 3 -14.06 -59.78 -1.35
C ASP A 3 -14.27 -58.24 -1.27
N PRO A 4 -13.93 -57.50 -2.35
CA PRO A 4 -14.10 -56.05 -2.37
C PRO A 4 -15.56 -55.60 -2.26
N GLU A 5 -16.52 -56.48 -2.54
CA GLU A 5 -17.96 -56.19 -2.47
C GLU A 5 -18.49 -56.10 -1.02
N ASP A 6 -17.92 -56.85 -0.06
CA ASP A 6 -18.31 -56.78 1.37
C ASP A 6 -17.86 -55.48 2.06
N ARG A 7 -16.81 -54.82 1.53
CA ARG A 7 -16.32 -53.53 2.06
C ARG A 7 -17.15 -52.35 1.59
N ALA A 8 -17.76 -52.47 0.41
CA ALA A 8 -18.69 -51.48 -0.12
C ALA A 8 -20.06 -51.54 0.57
N ALA A 9 -20.52 -52.74 0.95
CA ALA A 9 -21.77 -52.93 1.69
C ALA A 9 -21.72 -52.48 3.16
N THR A 10 -20.51 -52.33 3.74
CA THR A 10 -20.29 -51.90 5.14
C THR A 10 -19.93 -50.43 5.29
N THR A 11 -19.62 -49.71 4.20
CA THR A 11 -19.48 -48.25 4.23
C THR A 11 -20.86 -47.63 4.28
N SER A 12 -21.24 -47.08 5.43
CA SER A 12 -22.57 -46.50 5.59
C SER A 12 -22.66 -45.18 4.82
N LEU A 13 -23.87 -44.77 4.44
CA LEU A 13 -24.13 -43.47 3.82
C LEU A 13 -23.64 -42.30 4.73
N GLY A 14 -23.61 -42.52 6.05
CA GLY A 14 -23.07 -41.58 7.03
C GLY A 14 -21.54 -41.43 6.96
N ASP A 15 -20.81 -42.51 6.61
CA ASP A 15 -19.36 -42.46 6.46
C ASP A 15 -18.96 -41.71 5.18
N LEU A 16 -19.74 -41.87 4.10
CA LEU A 16 -19.55 -41.11 2.85
C LEU A 16 -19.86 -39.62 3.06
N LEU A 17 -20.96 -39.27 3.71
CA LEU A 17 -21.28 -37.88 4.06
C LEU A 17 -20.24 -37.25 4.99
N GLY A 18 -19.72 -38.02 5.95
CA GLY A 18 -18.62 -37.61 6.82
C GLY A 18 -17.33 -37.31 6.05
N SER A 19 -16.97 -38.17 5.09
CA SER A 19 -15.78 -37.98 4.24
C SER A 19 -15.88 -36.72 3.37
N VAL A 20 -17.01 -36.50 2.70
CA VAL A 20 -17.23 -35.30 1.86
C VAL A 20 -17.20 -34.01 2.69
N THR A 21 -17.81 -34.03 3.88
CA THR A 21 -17.80 -32.86 4.79
C THR A 21 -16.38 -32.57 5.28
N SER A 22 -15.60 -33.61 5.58
CA SER A 22 -14.19 -33.51 5.96
C SER A 22 -13.33 -32.96 4.81
N ASP A 23 -13.58 -33.39 3.58
CA ASP A 23 -12.86 -32.92 2.39
C ASP A 23 -13.16 -31.44 2.12
N ILE A 24 -14.41 -31.01 2.22
CA ILE A 24 -14.79 -29.59 2.08
C ILE A 24 -14.14 -28.74 3.18
N SER A 25 -14.16 -29.20 4.44
CA SER A 25 -13.48 -28.53 5.56
C SER A 25 -11.96 -28.39 5.30
N THR A 26 -11.38 -29.44 4.72
CA THR A 26 -9.96 -29.47 4.34
C THR A 26 -9.65 -28.46 3.22
N LEU A 27 -10.48 -28.40 2.17
CA LEU A 27 -10.33 -27.42 1.09
C LEU A 27 -10.46 -25.99 1.59
N PHE A 28 -11.46 -25.71 2.42
CA PHE A 28 -11.65 -24.37 2.98
C PHE A 28 -10.42 -23.92 3.78
N ARG A 29 -9.86 -24.81 4.59
CA ARG A 29 -8.64 -24.54 5.36
C ARG A 29 -7.43 -24.33 4.44
N GLN A 30 -7.30 -25.10 3.37
CA GLN A 30 -6.24 -24.91 2.37
C GLN A 30 -6.35 -23.55 1.67
N GLU A 31 -7.56 -23.10 1.35
CA GLU A 31 -7.77 -21.80 0.69
C GLU A 31 -7.46 -20.64 1.63
N VAL A 32 -7.80 -20.78 2.92
CA VAL A 32 -7.35 -19.83 3.97
C VAL A 32 -5.84 -19.85 4.13
N ASP A 33 -5.21 -21.03 4.18
CA ASP A 33 -3.76 -21.17 4.31
C ASP A 33 -3.03 -20.58 3.09
N LEU A 34 -3.57 -20.77 1.88
CA LEU A 34 -3.06 -20.19 0.65
C LEU A 34 -3.21 -18.67 0.64
N ALA A 35 -4.39 -18.14 0.94
CA ALA A 35 -4.62 -16.70 1.04
C ALA A 35 -3.69 -16.07 2.09
N LYS A 36 -3.48 -16.74 3.22
CA LYS A 36 -2.52 -16.30 4.24
C LYS A 36 -1.08 -16.31 3.72
N ALA A 37 -0.69 -17.32 2.95
CA ALA A 37 0.63 -17.39 2.34
C ALA A 37 0.84 -16.24 1.33
N GLU A 38 -0.13 -16.00 0.43
CA GLU A 38 -0.08 -14.90 -0.54
C GLU A 38 -0.04 -13.52 0.12
N LEU A 39 -0.85 -13.31 1.16
CA LEU A 39 -0.83 -12.08 1.95
C LEU A 39 0.52 -11.88 2.65
N THR A 40 1.09 -12.94 3.21
CA THR A 40 2.40 -12.89 3.87
C THR A 40 3.51 -12.59 2.87
N GLU A 41 3.50 -13.22 1.70
CA GLU A 41 4.48 -12.94 0.64
C GLU A 41 4.35 -11.51 0.12
N SER A 42 3.12 -11.05 -0.10
CA SER A 42 2.81 -9.68 -0.50
C SER A 42 3.29 -8.67 0.55
N ALA A 43 3.02 -8.91 1.83
CA ALA A 43 3.49 -8.07 2.94
C ALA A 43 5.02 -8.05 3.03
N LYS A 44 5.69 -9.19 2.80
CA LYS A 44 7.16 -9.26 2.79
C LYS A 44 7.75 -8.48 1.62
N LYS A 45 7.16 -8.59 0.42
CA LYS A 45 7.59 -7.82 -0.76
C LYS A 45 7.37 -6.31 -0.54
N ALA A 46 6.19 -5.93 -0.05
CA ALA A 46 5.89 -4.54 0.29
C ALA A 46 6.82 -4.00 1.38
N GLY A 47 7.07 -4.77 2.44
CA GLY A 47 7.99 -4.40 3.53
C GLY A 47 9.43 -4.27 3.08
N LYS A 48 9.92 -5.18 2.22
CA LYS A 48 11.25 -5.04 1.59
C LYS A 48 11.31 -3.78 0.72
N GLY A 49 10.30 -3.54 -0.10
CA GLY A 49 10.20 -2.35 -0.94
C GLY A 49 10.22 -1.07 -0.10
N ALA A 50 9.37 -0.98 0.92
CA ALA A 50 9.33 0.14 1.85
C ALA A 50 10.67 0.35 2.57
N GLY A 51 11.31 -0.73 3.02
CA GLY A 51 12.65 -0.67 3.63
C GLY A 51 13.73 -0.17 2.67
N MET A 52 13.72 -0.64 1.41
CA MET A 52 14.65 -0.17 0.38
C MET A 52 14.42 1.31 0.04
N PHE A 53 13.17 1.74 -0.11
CA PHE A 53 12.85 3.16 -0.35
C PHE A 53 13.20 4.04 0.85
N GLY A 54 12.97 3.56 2.07
CA GLY A 54 13.39 4.26 3.30
C GLY A 54 14.91 4.41 3.37
N GLY A 55 15.65 3.33 3.12
CA GLY A 55 17.11 3.34 3.06
C GLY A 55 17.63 4.26 1.96
N ALA A 56 17.09 4.17 0.74
CA ALA A 56 17.45 5.03 -0.38
C ALA A 56 17.15 6.51 -0.08
N GLY A 57 16.03 6.82 0.59
CA GLY A 57 15.71 8.18 1.01
C GLY A 57 16.73 8.73 2.01
N LEU A 58 17.11 7.96 3.02
CA LEU A 58 18.11 8.36 4.00
C LEU A 58 19.50 8.54 3.36
N THR A 59 19.95 7.55 2.59
CA THR A 59 21.23 7.63 1.87
C THR A 59 21.24 8.80 0.89
N GLY A 60 20.14 9.02 0.16
CA GLY A 60 19.97 10.15 -0.75
C GLY A 60 20.04 11.50 -0.02
N LEU A 61 19.46 11.60 1.18
CA LEU A 61 19.56 12.80 2.02
C LEU A 61 21.01 13.11 2.41
N PHE A 62 21.77 12.10 2.86
CA PHE A 62 23.19 12.27 3.17
C PHE A 62 24.02 12.62 1.93
N ALA A 63 23.75 11.97 0.79
CA ALA A 63 24.42 12.30 -0.46
C ALA A 63 24.18 13.77 -0.86
N LEU A 64 22.94 14.25 -0.79
CA LEU A 64 22.60 15.66 -1.07
C LEU A 64 23.27 16.62 -0.07
N LEU A 65 23.36 16.26 1.21
CA LEU A 65 24.07 17.04 2.21
C LEU A 65 25.56 17.18 1.87
N PHE A 66 26.25 16.07 1.59
CA PHE A 66 27.67 16.11 1.25
C PHE A 66 27.93 16.81 -0.08
N LEU A 67 27.07 16.63 -1.09
CA LEU A 67 27.14 17.38 -2.34
C LEU A 67 26.97 18.89 -2.12
N SER A 68 26.08 19.30 -1.21
CA SER A 68 25.89 20.70 -0.87
C SER A 68 27.11 21.30 -0.20
N LEU A 69 27.74 20.57 0.72
CA LEU A 69 28.99 20.98 1.34
C LEU A 69 30.11 21.06 0.31
N ALA A 70 30.27 20.04 -0.54
CA ALA A 70 31.27 20.04 -1.59
C ALA A 70 31.07 21.21 -2.57
N ALA A 71 29.84 21.49 -2.98
CA ALA A 71 29.52 22.62 -3.85
C ALA A 71 29.79 23.96 -3.17
N MET A 72 29.45 24.10 -1.88
CA MET A 72 29.71 25.31 -1.11
C MET A 72 31.21 25.58 -0.95
N TRP A 73 32.00 24.55 -0.67
CA TRP A 73 33.45 24.66 -0.58
C TRP A 73 34.09 24.93 -1.95
N GLY A 74 33.65 24.21 -2.99
CA GLY A 74 34.15 24.39 -4.35
C GLY A 74 33.85 25.77 -4.93
N LEU A 75 32.62 26.28 -4.76
CA LEU A 75 32.28 27.67 -5.09
C LEU A 75 32.97 28.66 -4.15
N GLY A 76 33.18 28.25 -2.90
CA GLY A 76 33.82 29.07 -1.86
C GLY A 76 35.18 29.57 -2.26
N GLU A 77 35.95 28.76 -3.01
CA GLU A 77 37.26 29.15 -3.53
C GLU A 77 37.18 30.24 -4.61
N LEU A 78 36.06 30.35 -5.33
CA LEU A 78 35.89 31.32 -6.41
C LEU A 78 35.26 32.63 -5.94
N ILE A 79 34.23 32.54 -5.07
CA ILE A 79 33.38 33.68 -4.70
C ILE A 79 33.22 33.88 -3.18
N GLY A 80 33.90 33.07 -2.37
CA GLY A 80 33.78 33.07 -0.92
C GLY A 80 32.63 32.21 -0.40
N LEU A 81 32.83 31.65 0.81
CA LEU A 81 31.87 30.73 1.45
C LEU A 81 30.50 31.39 1.71
N GLY A 82 30.48 32.70 2.03
CA GLY A 82 29.24 33.45 2.25
C GLY A 82 28.34 33.46 1.02
N TRP A 83 28.86 33.88 -0.13
CA TRP A 83 28.09 33.90 -1.38
C TRP A 83 27.74 32.51 -1.89
N SER A 84 28.64 31.55 -1.70
CA SER A 84 28.41 30.16 -2.08
C SER A 84 27.25 29.55 -1.30
N SER A 85 27.20 29.76 0.02
CA SER A 85 26.08 29.28 0.85
C SER A 85 24.74 29.94 0.47
N LEU A 86 24.75 31.22 0.10
CA LEU A 86 23.55 31.90 -0.41
C LEU A 86 23.06 31.29 -1.73
N ILE A 87 23.95 30.99 -2.67
CA ILE A 87 23.57 30.34 -3.95
C ILE A 87 22.92 28.98 -3.67
N ILE A 88 23.55 28.14 -2.85
CA ILE A 88 23.01 26.81 -2.51
C ILE A 88 21.65 26.94 -1.78
N ALA A 89 21.50 27.92 -0.90
CA ALA A 89 20.24 28.20 -0.22
C ALA A 89 19.12 28.60 -1.21
N VAL A 90 19.41 29.46 -2.19
CA VAL A 90 18.45 29.83 -3.23
C VAL A 90 18.05 28.63 -4.08
N VAL A 91 19.00 27.78 -4.47
CA VAL A 91 18.72 26.54 -5.20
C VAL A 91 17.74 25.66 -4.42
N TYR A 92 17.99 25.43 -3.13
CA TYR A 92 17.08 24.66 -2.28
C TYR A 92 15.71 25.32 -2.11
N ALA A 93 15.65 26.65 -1.99
CA ALA A 93 14.38 27.37 -1.89
C ALA A 93 13.52 27.19 -3.16
N VAL A 94 14.14 27.23 -4.35
CA VAL A 94 13.45 26.97 -5.62
C VAL A 94 12.96 25.52 -5.68
N VAL A 95 13.80 24.56 -5.35
CA VAL A 95 13.41 23.14 -5.31
C VAL A 95 12.25 22.92 -4.33
N ALA A 96 12.31 23.50 -3.13
CA ALA A 96 11.26 23.40 -2.12
C ALA A 96 9.95 24.02 -2.60
N LEU A 97 9.98 25.18 -3.26
CA LEU A 97 8.78 25.81 -3.84
C LEU A 97 8.13 24.91 -4.90
N VAL A 98 8.93 24.33 -5.79
CA VAL A 98 8.44 23.41 -6.83
C VAL A 98 7.84 22.14 -6.21
N LEU A 99 8.51 21.53 -5.24
CA LEU A 99 7.99 20.34 -4.55
C LEU A 99 6.72 20.64 -3.78
N PHE A 100 6.67 21.75 -3.04
CA PHE A 100 5.49 22.18 -2.30
C PHE A 100 4.29 22.42 -3.23
N THR A 101 4.50 23.12 -4.33
CA THR A 101 3.41 23.41 -5.29
C THR A 101 2.89 22.15 -5.96
N ARG A 102 3.77 21.22 -6.37
CA ARG A 102 3.36 19.92 -6.92
C ARG A 102 2.67 19.05 -5.89
N GLY A 103 3.27 18.86 -4.71
CA GLY A 103 2.68 18.06 -3.64
C GLY A 103 1.32 18.59 -3.19
N ARG A 104 1.17 19.93 -3.11
CA ARG A 104 -0.12 20.55 -2.83
C ARG A 104 -1.15 20.28 -3.91
N LYS A 105 -0.77 20.20 -5.18
CA LYS A 105 -1.67 19.84 -6.29
C LYS A 105 -2.12 18.38 -6.18
N GLU A 106 -1.18 17.45 -6.00
CA GLU A 106 -1.51 16.02 -5.85
C GLU A 106 -2.43 15.77 -4.65
N VAL A 107 -2.16 16.40 -3.50
CA VAL A 107 -3.03 16.29 -2.31
C VAL A 107 -4.42 16.87 -2.58
N LYS A 108 -4.52 18.00 -3.31
CA LYS A 108 -5.81 18.57 -3.71
C LYS A 108 -6.59 17.67 -4.67
N ASP A 109 -5.90 17.01 -5.59
CA ASP A 109 -6.51 16.10 -6.54
C ASP A 109 -7.01 14.82 -5.84
N ILE A 110 -6.30 14.34 -4.82
CA ILE A 110 -6.75 13.24 -3.94
C ILE A 110 -7.93 13.66 -3.04
N THR A 111 -7.94 14.91 -2.55
CA THR A 111 -9.02 15.48 -1.73
C THR A 111 -10.16 16.09 -2.55
N GLY A 112 -10.18 15.87 -3.86
CA GLY A 112 -11.39 15.92 -4.69
C GLY A 112 -12.35 14.81 -4.28
N ALA A 113 -12.81 14.87 -3.02
CA ALA A 113 -13.87 14.04 -2.48
C ALA A 113 -15.02 14.04 -3.50
N PRO A 114 -15.62 12.87 -3.76
CA PRO A 114 -16.58 12.77 -4.84
C PRO A 114 -17.69 13.79 -4.57
N LYS A 115 -18.03 14.59 -5.58
CA LYS A 115 -19.14 15.55 -5.56
C LYS A 115 -20.50 14.91 -5.18
N THR A 116 -20.52 13.61 -4.89
CA THR A 116 -21.63 12.85 -4.32
C THR A 116 -21.95 13.21 -2.87
N ALA A 117 -21.01 13.72 -2.07
CA ALA A 117 -21.36 14.21 -0.72
C ALA A 117 -22.34 15.39 -0.77
N ASP A 118 -22.27 16.23 -1.80
CA ASP A 118 -23.25 17.29 -2.08
C ASP A 118 -24.53 16.76 -2.74
N SER A 119 -24.46 15.60 -3.41
CA SER A 119 -25.63 14.95 -4.01
C SER A 119 -26.50 14.25 -2.96
N LEU A 120 -25.92 13.79 -1.84
CA LEU A 120 -26.65 13.24 -0.69
C LEU A 120 -27.42 14.32 0.09
N LYS A 121 -26.99 15.58 0.05
CA LYS A 121 -27.75 16.74 0.59
C LYS A 121 -28.92 17.18 -0.30
N LYS A 122 -29.04 16.62 -1.51
CA LYS A 122 -30.10 16.88 -2.49
C LYS A 122 -31.11 15.73 -2.61
N ILE A 123 -31.18 14.83 -1.63
CA ILE A 123 -32.32 13.91 -1.54
C ILE A 123 -33.45 14.68 -0.84
N PRO A 124 -34.51 15.11 -1.54
CA PRO A 124 -35.67 15.70 -0.88
C PRO A 124 -36.30 14.66 0.05
N GLU A 125 -36.85 15.13 1.17
CA GLU A 125 -37.55 14.35 2.21
C GLU A 125 -38.88 13.69 1.73
N THR A 126 -38.98 13.30 0.45
CA THR A 126 -40.22 12.75 -0.13
C THR A 126 -40.30 11.23 -0.10
N VAL A 127 -39.32 10.52 0.47
CA VAL A 127 -39.48 9.09 0.78
C VAL A 127 -40.01 8.95 2.21
N LYS A 128 -41.28 9.29 2.37
CA LYS A 128 -42.09 8.87 3.52
C LYS A 128 -42.80 7.57 3.12
N PRO A 129 -42.40 6.39 3.61
CA PRO A 129 -43.18 5.18 3.39
C PRO A 129 -44.33 5.22 4.39
N GLY A 130 -45.55 5.44 3.90
CA GLY A 130 -46.73 5.38 4.76
C GLY A 130 -47.95 6.01 4.12
N GLY A 131 -48.78 5.18 3.51
CA GLY A 131 -50.11 5.56 3.06
C GLY A 131 -50.63 4.69 1.94
N HIS A 132 -50.88 3.41 2.22
CA HIS A 132 -52.14 2.70 1.96
C HIS A 132 -52.10 1.34 2.66
#